data_AF-A0A0D0CJW4-F1
#
_entry.id   AF-A0A0D0CJW4-F1
#
_cell.length_a   1.000
_cell.length_b   1.000
_cell.length_c   1.000
_cell.angle_alpha   90.00
_cell.angle_beta   90.00
_cell.angle_gamma   90.00
#
_symmetry.space_group_name_H-M   'P 1'
#
loop_
_entity.id
_entity.type
_entity.pdbx_description
1 polymer ?
#
loop_
_entity_poly.entity_id
_entity_poly.type
_entity_poly.pdbx_seq_one_letter_code
_entity_poly.pdbx_strand_id
1 'polypeptide(L)'
;MSSPPAMSTPSGRRSLSPALSPRFERKLHEWKDRIPVEFRFLLTKVERQTISTEMQTVSTDDESCLAVVEAEIPQKVWYFDTTDEPQMVRQEFHDALIAIIGWLKKGFPRDFIPFISTDTLRDDHTVYTNPFLGNESVSGAARLVVVGLPGIGKTTFLSYVFTARVAKNLPTLFSEGDPMYIWKNNQLYTVPVKELQYLITQRFVDENMWCLLDCNDATHSLPSSMYRSNVFFLRAASPRKERLNWVSKSAVKVEYFFTCGNGQLRSSLLGSNFN
;
A
#
# COMPACT_ATOMS: atom_id res chain seq x y z
N MET A 1 -3.68 52.82 -34.73
CA MET A 1 -3.81 51.92 -33.56
C MET A 1 -4.37 50.62 -34.07
N SER A 2 -3.52 49.62 -34.23
CA SER A 2 -3.83 48.37 -34.94
C SER A 2 -3.94 47.25 -33.91
N SER A 3 -5.12 46.65 -33.80
CA SER A 3 -5.42 45.55 -32.88
C SER A 3 -4.65 44.27 -33.26
N PRO A 4 -4.14 43.49 -32.30
CA PRO A 4 -3.49 42.23 -32.60
C PRO A 4 -4.51 41.11 -32.90
N PRO A 5 -4.15 40.09 -33.71
CA PRO A 5 -5.05 39.02 -34.09
C PRO A 5 -5.18 37.97 -32.97
N ALA A 6 -6.38 37.40 -32.86
CA ALA A 6 -6.72 36.36 -31.90
C ALA A 6 -5.95 35.06 -32.16
N MET A 7 -5.22 34.58 -31.15
CA MET A 7 -4.61 33.26 -31.13
C MET A 7 -5.67 32.17 -30.98
N SER A 8 -5.83 31.35 -32.01
CA SER A 8 -6.59 30.10 -31.96
C SER A 8 -5.85 29.05 -31.12
N THR A 9 -6.51 28.54 -30.08
CA THR A 9 -6.02 27.45 -29.22
C THR A 9 -6.00 26.11 -29.96
N PRO A 10 -4.99 25.23 -29.71
CA PRO A 10 -4.84 23.98 -30.44
C PRO A 10 -5.86 22.92 -30.03
N SER A 11 -6.33 22.21 -31.05
CA SER A 11 -7.23 21.06 -31.04
C SER A 11 -6.83 19.98 -30.03
N GLY A 12 -7.83 19.53 -29.24
CA GLY A 12 -7.69 18.42 -28.32
C GLY A 12 -7.26 17.12 -29.02
N ARG A 13 -6.06 16.64 -28.67
CA ARG A 13 -5.67 15.25 -28.94
C ARG A 13 -6.55 14.33 -28.10
N ARG A 14 -7.57 13.72 -28.72
CA ARG A 14 -8.21 12.53 -28.16
C ARG A 14 -7.14 11.43 -28.12
N SER A 15 -6.63 11.17 -26.92
CA SER A 15 -5.83 9.98 -26.63
C SER A 15 -6.72 8.75 -26.88
N LEU A 16 -6.65 8.19 -28.08
CA LEU A 16 -7.23 6.89 -28.37
C LEU A 16 -6.36 5.86 -27.69
N SER A 17 -6.81 5.35 -26.53
CA SER A 17 -6.21 4.17 -25.92
C SER A 17 -6.20 3.04 -26.96
N PRO A 18 -5.05 2.39 -27.21
CA PRO A 18 -4.98 1.34 -28.22
C PRO A 18 -5.98 0.23 -27.89
N ALA A 19 -6.74 -0.19 -28.90
CA ALA A 19 -7.71 -1.27 -28.74
C ALA A 19 -7.00 -2.54 -28.25
N LEU A 20 -7.59 -3.18 -27.25
CA LEU A 20 -7.08 -4.42 -26.69
C LEU A 20 -7.24 -5.55 -27.71
N SER A 21 -6.34 -6.54 -27.68
CA SER A 21 -6.50 -7.69 -28.57
C SER A 21 -7.75 -8.50 -28.19
N PRO A 22 -8.52 -9.06 -29.15
CA PRO A 22 -9.71 -9.87 -28.84
C PRO A 22 -9.41 -11.08 -27.95
N ARG A 23 -8.19 -11.63 -28.03
CA ARG A 23 -7.72 -12.69 -27.12
C ARG A 23 -7.59 -12.18 -25.68
N PHE A 24 -7.12 -10.95 -25.51
CA PHE A 24 -6.96 -10.34 -24.19
C PHE A 24 -8.31 -10.01 -23.57
N GLU A 25 -9.26 -9.48 -24.34
CA GLU A 25 -10.62 -9.21 -23.86
C GLU A 25 -11.32 -10.48 -23.37
N ARG A 26 -11.14 -11.60 -24.08
CA ARG A 26 -11.68 -12.91 -23.64
C ARG A 26 -11.12 -13.33 -22.29
N LYS A 27 -9.79 -13.24 -22.11
CA LYS A 27 -9.14 -13.54 -20.82
C LYS A 27 -9.59 -12.58 -19.70
N LEU A 28 -9.72 -11.29 -19.99
CA LEU A 28 -10.24 -10.33 -19.01
C LEU A 28 -11.65 -10.69 -18.54
N HIS A 29 -12.51 -11.14 -19.46
CA HIS A 29 -13.84 -11.62 -19.09
C HIS A 29 -13.78 -12.90 -18.25
N GLU A 30 -12.87 -13.82 -18.54
CA GLU A 30 -12.65 -15.03 -17.73
C GLU A 30 -12.15 -14.72 -16.32
N TRP A 31 -11.28 -13.71 -16.17
CA TRP A 31 -10.71 -13.29 -14.89
C TRP A 31 -11.58 -12.33 -14.08
N LYS A 32 -12.66 -11.83 -14.66
CA LYS A 32 -13.53 -10.86 -14.00
C LYS A 32 -14.32 -11.54 -12.90
N ASP A 33 -14.09 -11.11 -11.66
CA ASP A 33 -14.90 -11.57 -10.54
C ASP A 33 -16.29 -10.96 -10.62
N ARG A 34 -17.29 -11.79 -10.37
CA ARG A 34 -18.71 -11.39 -10.44
C ARG A 34 -19.19 -10.67 -9.19
N ILE A 35 -18.37 -10.62 -8.14
CA ILE A 35 -18.77 -10.07 -6.86
C ILE A 35 -18.73 -8.54 -6.96
N PRO A 36 -19.86 -7.83 -6.76
CA PRO A 36 -19.81 -6.40 -6.56
C PRO A 36 -19.07 -6.14 -5.26
N VAL A 37 -17.81 -5.72 -5.36
CA VAL A 37 -17.02 -5.39 -4.17
C VAL A 37 -17.41 -3.99 -3.74
N GLU A 38 -18.37 -3.90 -2.83
CA GLU A 38 -18.72 -2.65 -2.18
C GLU A 38 -17.79 -2.43 -1.00
N PHE A 39 -16.99 -1.37 -1.05
CA PHE A 39 -16.09 -0.98 0.04
C PHE A 39 -16.69 0.21 0.78
N ARG A 40 -17.06 0.01 2.04
CA ARG A 40 -17.54 1.09 2.92
C ARG A 40 -16.60 1.25 4.11
N PHE A 41 -16.41 2.50 4.53
CA PHE A 41 -15.74 2.80 5.80
C PHE A 41 -16.81 2.85 6.88
N LEU A 42 -16.66 2.02 7.90
CA LEU A 42 -17.54 2.03 9.06
C LEU A 42 -16.74 2.48 10.29
N LEU A 43 -17.32 3.43 11.04
CA LEU A 43 -16.84 3.81 12.35
C LEU A 43 -17.58 2.97 13.38
N THR A 44 -16.86 2.17 14.15
CA THR A 44 -17.43 1.50 15.32
C THR A 44 -16.88 2.17 16.57
N LYS A 45 -17.78 2.73 17.37
CA LYS A 45 -17.43 3.21 18.71
C LYS A 45 -17.21 1.98 19.59
N VAL A 46 -16.02 1.82 20.15
CA VAL A 46 -15.75 0.76 21.11
C VAL A 46 -16.13 1.32 22.49
N GLU A 47 -17.24 0.85 23.05
CA GLU A 47 -17.55 1.16 24.45
C GLU A 47 -16.50 0.51 25.35
N ARG A 48 -15.90 1.31 26.24
CA ARG A 48 -14.93 0.82 27.22
C ARG A 48 -15.58 -0.26 28.06
N GLN A 49 -15.24 -1.52 27.82
CA GLN A 49 -15.33 -2.53 28.86
C GLN A 49 -14.08 -2.38 29.72
N THR A 50 -14.24 -1.81 30.91
CA THR A 50 -13.19 -1.78 31.92
C THR A 50 -12.94 -3.24 32.33
N ILE A 51 -12.00 -3.91 31.68
CA ILE A 51 -11.51 -5.20 32.16
C ILE A 51 -10.64 -4.88 33.36
N SER A 52 -11.23 -4.93 34.55
CA SER A 52 -10.48 -4.91 35.81
C SER A 52 -9.69 -6.21 35.89
N THR A 53 -8.49 -6.22 35.32
CA THR A 53 -7.54 -7.31 35.53
C THR A 53 -7.02 -7.17 36.96
N GLU A 54 -7.53 -8.00 37.87
CA GLU A 54 -6.91 -8.19 39.19
C GLU A 54 -5.50 -8.75 38.95
N MET A 55 -4.49 -7.88 38.98
CA MET A 55 -3.10 -8.33 39.01
C MET A 55 -2.83 -8.91 40.41
N GLN A 56 -2.73 -10.24 40.48
CA GLN A 56 -2.11 -10.90 41.63
C GLN A 56 -0.66 -10.44 41.72
N THR A 57 -0.34 -9.73 42.80
CA THR A 57 1.04 -9.37 43.17
C THR A 57 1.79 -10.63 43.56
N VAL A 58 2.58 -11.18 42.64
CA VAL A 58 3.58 -12.20 42.97
C VAL A 58 4.79 -11.47 43.54
N SER A 59 5.04 -11.65 44.83
CA SER A 59 6.23 -11.16 45.51
C SER A 59 7.44 -12.00 45.12
N THR A 60 8.33 -11.44 44.29
CA THR A 60 9.71 -11.91 44.17
C THR A 60 10.63 -10.71 44.18
N ASP A 61 11.45 -10.65 45.22
CA ASP A 61 12.53 -9.69 45.41
C ASP A 61 13.58 -9.89 44.31
N ASP A 62 13.52 -9.09 43.25
CA ASP A 62 14.66 -8.73 42.40
C ASP A 62 14.27 -7.49 41.57
N GLU A 63 14.72 -6.32 42.04
CA GLU A 63 14.51 -5.01 41.41
C GLU A 63 15.22 -4.93 40.05
N SER A 64 14.50 -5.27 38.98
CA SER A 64 14.66 -4.60 37.69
C SER A 64 13.31 -4.03 37.28
N CYS A 65 13.16 -2.71 37.40
CA CYS A 65 11.93 -1.99 37.10
C CYS A 65 11.65 -2.00 35.58
N LEU A 66 11.06 -3.08 35.08
CA LEU A 66 10.33 -3.05 33.83
C LEU A 66 9.05 -2.26 34.08
N ALA A 67 9.05 -0.98 33.71
CA ALA A 67 7.84 -0.17 33.73
C ALA A 67 6.78 -0.88 32.87
N VAL A 68 5.73 -1.38 33.53
CA VAL A 68 4.54 -1.88 32.84
C VAL A 68 3.89 -0.67 32.20
N VAL A 69 4.12 -0.49 30.90
CA VAL A 69 3.38 0.48 30.11
C VAL A 69 1.97 -0.10 29.99
N GLU A 70 1.02 0.42 30.77
CA GLU A 70 -0.38 0.11 30.56
C GLU A 70 -0.75 0.48 29.12
N ALA A 71 -1.06 -0.52 28.30
CA ALA A 71 -1.48 -0.30 26.94
C ALA A 71 -2.88 0.31 26.96
N GLU A 72 -2.99 1.62 26.72
CA GLU A 72 -4.28 2.29 26.60
C GLU A 72 -5.08 1.69 25.44
N ILE A 73 -6.23 1.10 25.76
CA ILE A 73 -7.17 0.59 24.74
C ILE A 73 -7.74 1.79 23.96
N PRO A 74 -7.65 1.79 22.62
CA PRO A 74 -8.23 2.85 21.80
C PRO A 74 -9.74 2.99 22.03
N GLN A 75 -10.23 4.22 22.22
CA GLN A 75 -11.66 4.48 22.39
C GLN A 75 -12.47 4.32 21.09
N LYS A 76 -11.79 4.37 19.93
CA LYS A 76 -12.39 4.26 18.61
C LYS A 76 -11.53 3.39 17.73
N VAL A 77 -12.21 2.56 16.95
CA VAL A 77 -11.56 1.71 15.96
C VAL A 77 -12.30 1.85 14.64
N TRP A 78 -11.54 2.19 13.61
CA TRP A 78 -12.04 2.30 12.26
C TRP A 78 -11.92 0.93 11.58
N TYR A 79 -12.94 0.53 10.82
CA TYR A 79 -12.92 -0.69 10.04
C TYR A 79 -13.25 -0.41 8.58
N PHE A 80 -12.62 -1.14 7.68
CA PHE A 80 -13.18 -1.36 6.36
C PHE A 80 -14.20 -2.46 6.44
N ASP A 81 -15.41 -2.17 6.00
CA ASP A 81 -16.41 -3.20 5.74
C ASP A 81 -16.05 -3.85 4.40
N THR A 82 -15.54 -5.08 4.48
CA THR A 82 -15.34 -5.95 3.32
C THR A 82 -16.30 -7.12 3.45
N THR A 83 -16.62 -7.78 2.33
CA THR A 83 -17.65 -8.82 2.30
C THR A 83 -17.37 -10.00 3.22
N ASP A 84 -16.12 -10.22 3.61
CA ASP A 84 -15.70 -11.43 4.34
C ASP A 84 -15.26 -11.11 5.78
N GLU A 85 -14.41 -10.09 6.00
CA GLU A 85 -13.95 -9.73 7.36
C GLU A 85 -13.68 -8.22 7.51
N PRO A 86 -14.14 -7.58 8.61
CA PRO A 86 -13.86 -6.18 8.84
C PRO A 86 -12.38 -5.95 9.11
N GLN A 87 -11.73 -5.11 8.30
CA GLN A 87 -10.29 -4.84 8.45
C GLN A 87 -10.07 -3.59 9.31
N MET A 88 -9.42 -3.75 10.46
CA MET A 88 -9.07 -2.63 11.35
C MET A 88 -8.06 -1.67 10.71
N VAL A 89 -8.34 -0.37 10.77
CA VAL A 89 -7.41 0.70 10.40
C VAL A 89 -6.60 1.12 11.62
N ARG A 90 -5.29 0.91 11.54
CA ARG A 90 -4.32 1.31 12.56
C ARG A 90 -3.78 2.72 12.26
N GLN A 91 -3.53 3.52 13.29
CA GLN A 91 -3.00 4.90 13.17
C GLN A 91 -1.67 4.92 12.42
N GLU A 92 -0.77 4.00 12.77
CA GLU A 92 0.54 3.82 12.16
C GLU A 92 0.46 3.45 10.67
N PHE A 93 -0.60 2.74 10.25
CA PHE A 93 -0.82 2.43 8.83
C PHE A 93 -1.26 3.68 8.07
N HIS A 94 -2.15 4.47 8.68
CA HIS A 94 -2.59 5.75 8.12
C HIS A 94 -1.41 6.71 7.96
N ASP A 95 -0.65 6.95 9.03
CA ASP A 95 0.51 7.84 9.01
C ASP A 95 1.58 7.38 8.02
N ALA A 96 1.83 6.07 7.93
CA ALA A 96 2.80 5.51 6.99
C ALA A 96 2.36 5.75 5.54
N LEU A 97 1.08 5.54 5.24
CA LEU A 97 0.56 5.80 3.90
C LEU A 97 0.60 7.30 3.54
N ILE A 98 0.25 8.19 4.48
CA ILE A 98 0.38 9.65 4.27
C ILE A 98 1.84 10.03 4.00
N ALA A 99 2.79 9.48 4.76
CA ALA A 99 4.22 9.70 4.56
C ALA A 99 4.68 9.21 3.18
N ILE A 100 4.23 8.04 2.73
CA ILE A 100 4.54 7.49 1.40
C ILE A 100 3.96 8.37 0.28
N ILE A 101 2.70 8.80 0.40
CA ILE A 101 2.04 9.68 -0.57
C ILE A 101 2.78 11.02 -0.67
N GLY A 102 3.11 11.63 0.47
CA GLY A 102 3.95 12.82 0.53
C GLY A 102 5.31 12.58 -0.10
N TRP A 103 5.91 11.41 0.17
CA TRP A 103 7.15 10.95 -0.45
C TRP A 103 7.03 10.60 -1.95
N LEU A 104 5.84 10.45 -2.52
CA LEU A 104 5.67 10.32 -3.97
C LEU A 104 5.45 11.70 -4.63
N LYS A 105 4.81 12.65 -3.94
CA LYS A 105 4.51 13.99 -4.49
C LYS A 105 5.70 14.89 -4.83
N LYS A 106 6.70 15.04 -3.96
CA LYS A 106 7.87 15.94 -4.15
C LYS A 106 8.88 15.56 -5.29
N GLY A 107 8.58 14.68 -6.26
CA GLY A 107 9.51 14.21 -7.33
C GLY A 107 10.69 13.31 -6.90
N PHE A 108 11.68 13.07 -7.77
CA PHE A 108 12.93 12.31 -7.49
C PHE A 108 14.17 13.18 -7.77
N PRO A 109 15.36 12.93 -7.17
CA PRO A 109 15.69 11.93 -6.14
C PRO A 109 15.28 12.36 -4.71
N ARG A 110 15.19 11.41 -3.76
CA ARG A 110 14.89 11.68 -2.34
C ARG A 110 15.74 10.83 -1.40
N ASP A 111 16.10 11.43 -0.27
CA ASP A 111 17.00 10.82 0.70
C ASP A 111 16.26 10.02 1.78
N PHE A 112 15.02 10.41 2.14
CA PHE A 112 14.25 9.74 3.19
C PHE A 112 12.73 9.94 3.09
N ILE A 113 11.98 9.03 3.71
CA ILE A 113 10.53 9.15 3.95
C ILE A 113 10.33 9.69 5.38
N PRO A 114 9.96 10.97 5.58
CA PRO A 114 9.66 11.48 6.90
C PRO A 114 8.40 10.80 7.44
N PHE A 115 8.54 10.03 8.50
CA PHE A 115 7.39 9.51 9.24
C PHE A 115 7.15 10.39 10.47
N ILE A 116 5.92 10.88 10.59
CA ILE A 116 5.47 11.67 11.73
C ILE A 116 4.24 10.94 12.25
N SER A 117 4.34 10.38 13.45
CA SER A 117 3.18 9.79 14.12
C SER A 117 2.19 10.91 14.44
N THR A 118 0.92 10.65 14.21
CA THR A 118 -0.17 11.56 14.54
C THR A 118 -1.23 10.84 15.38
N ASP A 119 -2.18 11.60 15.93
CA ASP A 119 -3.36 11.07 16.62
C ASP A 119 -4.65 11.30 15.79
N THR A 120 -4.51 11.49 14.47
CA THR A 120 -5.60 11.90 13.57
C THR A 120 -6.81 10.96 13.57
N LEU A 121 -6.64 9.68 13.83
CA LEU A 121 -7.75 8.72 13.92
C LEU A 121 -8.44 8.73 15.30
N ARG A 122 -7.81 9.30 16.33
CA ARG A 122 -8.38 9.45 17.68
C ARG A 122 -9.32 10.64 17.77
N ASP A 123 -9.12 11.65 16.94
CA ASP A 123 -9.95 12.85 16.88
C ASP A 123 -11.44 12.51 16.68
N ASP A 124 -12.32 13.46 17.06
CA ASP A 124 -13.78 13.32 17.00
C ASP A 124 -14.38 13.38 15.58
N HIS A 125 -13.70 12.80 14.61
CA HIS A 125 -14.19 12.68 13.25
C HIS A 125 -15.27 11.59 13.13
N THR A 126 -16.36 11.93 12.46
CA THR A 126 -17.46 11.00 12.15
C THR A 126 -17.23 10.24 10.83
N VAL A 127 -16.30 10.72 10.00
CA VAL A 127 -16.00 10.16 8.68
C VAL A 127 -14.49 9.95 8.55
N TYR A 128 -14.09 8.76 8.13
CA TYR A 128 -12.70 8.46 7.85
C TYR A 128 -12.24 9.20 6.59
N THR A 129 -11.18 10.01 6.72
CA THR A 129 -10.57 10.68 5.58
C THR A 129 -9.57 9.76 4.91
N ASN A 130 -9.96 9.17 3.78
CA ASN A 130 -9.08 8.30 3.00
C ASN A 130 -7.82 9.07 2.54
N PRO A 131 -6.59 8.57 2.81
CA PRO A 131 -5.33 9.21 2.40
C PRO A 131 -5.20 9.52 0.92
N PHE A 132 -5.92 8.82 0.04
CA PHE A 132 -5.89 9.08 -1.40
C PHE A 132 -6.82 10.22 -1.85
N LEU A 133 -7.67 10.75 -0.98
CA LEU A 133 -8.52 11.91 -1.30
C LEU A 133 -7.65 13.15 -1.59
N GLY A 134 -7.77 13.73 -2.78
CA GLY A 134 -6.90 14.82 -3.24
C GLY A 134 -5.47 14.38 -3.61
N ASN A 135 -5.24 13.06 -3.66
CA ASN A 135 -3.97 12.41 -3.96
C ASN A 135 -4.15 11.32 -5.04
N GLU A 136 -5.21 11.39 -5.84
CA GLU A 136 -5.62 10.35 -6.79
C GLU A 136 -4.60 10.16 -7.92
N SER A 137 -3.90 11.23 -8.30
CA SER A 137 -2.88 11.21 -9.36
C SER A 137 -1.49 10.83 -8.84
N VAL A 138 -1.34 10.51 -7.55
CA VAL A 138 -0.03 10.19 -6.99
C VAL A 138 0.41 8.81 -7.46
N SER A 139 1.35 8.83 -8.40
CA SER A 139 2.08 7.66 -8.87
C SER A 139 3.52 8.06 -9.18
N GLY A 140 4.37 7.07 -9.46
CA GLY A 140 5.72 7.31 -9.91
C GLY A 140 6.48 6.00 -10.11
N ALA A 141 7.53 6.07 -10.93
CA ALA A 141 8.49 5.00 -11.11
C ALA A 141 9.37 4.85 -9.85
N ALA A 142 8.77 4.37 -8.76
CA ALA A 142 9.40 4.21 -7.46
C ALA A 142 9.26 2.79 -6.92
N ARG A 143 10.20 2.44 -6.04
CA ARG A 143 10.31 1.13 -5.44
C ARG A 143 10.53 1.30 -3.95
N LEU A 144 9.57 0.83 -3.16
CA LEU A 144 9.60 0.92 -1.71
C LEU A 144 9.45 -0.47 -1.10
N VAL A 145 10.30 -0.78 -0.13
CA VAL A 145 10.22 -2.02 0.64
C VAL A 145 9.87 -1.71 2.09
N VAL A 146 8.74 -2.23 2.54
CA VAL A 146 8.35 -2.26 3.95
C VAL A 146 9.00 -3.48 4.59
N VAL A 147 9.92 -3.22 5.51
CA VAL A 147 10.68 -4.22 6.25
C VAL A 147 10.30 -4.17 7.72
N GLY A 148 10.30 -5.32 8.37
CA GLY A 148 9.93 -5.41 9.78
C GLY A 148 9.85 -6.86 10.24
N LEU A 149 9.83 -7.05 11.55
CA LEU A 149 9.76 -8.38 12.16
C LEU A 149 8.52 -9.15 11.65
N PRO A 150 8.58 -10.49 11.56
CA PRO A 150 7.40 -11.31 11.32
C PRO A 150 6.27 -10.95 12.30
N GLY A 151 5.01 -10.97 11.84
CA GLY A 151 3.85 -10.66 12.69
C GLY A 151 3.56 -9.18 12.96
N ILE A 152 4.45 -8.24 12.57
CA ILE A 152 4.24 -6.80 12.85
C ILE A 152 3.06 -6.15 12.06
N GLY A 153 2.47 -6.90 11.11
CA GLY A 153 1.33 -6.44 10.31
C GLY A 153 1.70 -5.85 8.94
N LYS A 154 2.82 -6.24 8.33
CA LYS A 154 3.21 -5.75 6.99
C LYS A 154 2.20 -6.14 5.90
N THR A 155 1.74 -7.40 5.92
CA THR A 155 0.70 -7.90 5.02
C THR A 155 -0.58 -7.09 5.20
N THR A 156 -1.03 -6.95 6.45
CA THR A 156 -2.18 -6.12 6.81
C THR A 156 -2.04 -4.67 6.37
N PHE A 157 -0.84 -4.09 6.41
CA PHE A 157 -0.56 -2.76 5.88
C PHE A 157 -0.75 -2.71 4.36
N LEU A 158 -0.26 -3.70 3.61
CA LEU A 158 -0.50 -3.76 2.16
C LEU A 158 -1.98 -3.91 1.84
N SER A 159 -2.71 -4.77 2.55
CA SER A 159 -4.16 -4.93 2.39
C SER A 159 -4.88 -3.61 2.71
N TYR A 160 -4.45 -2.89 3.76
CA TYR A 160 -4.97 -1.55 4.09
C TYR A 160 -4.77 -0.55 2.93
N VAL A 161 -3.57 -0.53 2.32
CA VAL A 161 -3.29 0.33 1.15
C VAL A 161 -4.15 -0.08 -0.05
N PHE A 162 -4.31 -1.38 -0.30
CA PHE A 162 -5.17 -1.91 -1.36
C PHE A 162 -6.60 -1.41 -1.18
N THR A 163 -7.20 -1.64 -0.02
CA THR A 163 -8.57 -1.24 0.29
C THR A 163 -8.77 0.28 0.18
N ALA A 164 -7.83 1.07 0.70
CA ALA A 164 -7.86 2.52 0.58
C ALA A 164 -7.85 3.00 -0.88
N ARG A 165 -7.05 2.37 -1.75
CA ARG A 165 -7.02 2.70 -3.19
C ARG A 165 -8.29 2.25 -3.91
N VAL A 166 -8.78 1.06 -3.61
CA VAL A 166 -10.01 0.53 -4.21
C VAL A 166 -11.21 1.40 -3.87
N ALA A 167 -11.32 1.88 -2.63
CA ALA A 167 -12.38 2.80 -2.22
C ALA A 167 -12.34 4.16 -2.97
N LYS A 168 -11.24 4.47 -3.67
CA LYS A 168 -11.09 5.62 -4.59
C LYS A 168 -11.06 5.21 -6.06
N ASN A 169 -11.40 3.96 -6.37
CA ASN A 169 -11.34 3.37 -7.69
C ASN A 169 -9.98 3.58 -8.39
N LEU A 170 -8.90 3.52 -7.63
CA LEU A 170 -7.56 3.71 -8.18
C LEU A 170 -6.99 2.37 -8.67
N PRO A 171 -6.39 2.32 -9.88
CA PRO A 171 -5.76 1.12 -10.40
C PRO A 171 -4.73 0.56 -9.43
N THR A 172 -4.90 -0.69 -9.03
CA THR A 172 -4.05 -1.34 -8.04
C THR A 172 -3.93 -2.83 -8.33
N LEU A 173 -2.70 -3.34 -8.35
CA LEU A 173 -2.40 -4.76 -8.34
C LEU A 173 -1.98 -5.15 -6.93
N PHE A 174 -2.56 -6.21 -6.40
CA PHE A 174 -2.26 -6.78 -5.10
C PHE A 174 -1.94 -8.27 -5.24
N SER A 175 -0.87 -8.73 -4.60
CA SER A 175 -0.46 -10.13 -4.64
C SER A 175 0.18 -10.52 -3.32
N GLU A 176 -0.43 -11.47 -2.64
CA GLU A 176 0.17 -12.21 -1.51
C GLU A 176 0.78 -13.55 -1.97
N GLY A 177 0.54 -13.92 -3.23
CA GLY A 177 0.92 -15.17 -3.85
C GLY A 177 0.24 -15.33 -5.21
N ASP A 178 -0.09 -16.56 -5.57
CA ASP A 178 -0.93 -16.91 -6.72
C ASP A 178 -2.32 -17.34 -6.23
N PRO A 179 -3.42 -16.74 -6.71
CA PRO A 179 -3.51 -15.71 -7.75
C PRO A 179 -3.17 -14.29 -7.26
N MET A 180 -3.03 -13.37 -8.22
CA MET A 180 -2.95 -11.92 -7.96
C MET A 180 -4.28 -11.24 -8.30
N TYR A 181 -4.56 -10.16 -7.58
CA TYR A 181 -5.79 -9.38 -7.68
C TYR A 181 -5.49 -8.04 -8.35
N ILE A 182 -6.27 -7.65 -9.35
CA ILE A 182 -6.15 -6.36 -10.01
C ILE A 182 -7.47 -5.62 -9.89
N TRP A 183 -7.45 -4.46 -9.25
CA TRP A 183 -8.56 -3.52 -9.30
C TRP A 183 -8.31 -2.49 -10.40
N LYS A 184 -9.24 -2.37 -11.35
CA LYS A 184 -9.20 -1.34 -12.39
C LYS A 184 -10.60 -1.08 -12.93
N ASN A 185 -10.97 0.19 -13.08
CA ASN A 185 -12.26 0.60 -13.67
C ASN A 185 -13.49 -0.03 -12.98
N ASN A 186 -13.53 0.04 -11.64
CA ASN A 186 -14.59 -0.57 -10.80
C ASN A 186 -14.75 -2.09 -10.98
N GLN A 187 -13.67 -2.78 -11.35
CA GLN A 187 -13.68 -4.23 -11.58
C GLN A 187 -12.50 -4.85 -10.87
N LEU A 188 -12.77 -5.96 -10.18
CA LEU A 188 -11.76 -6.85 -9.65
C LEU A 188 -11.50 -7.96 -10.66
N TYR A 189 -10.23 -8.22 -10.92
CA TYR A 189 -9.77 -9.32 -11.75
C TYR A 189 -8.88 -10.23 -10.92
N THR A 190 -9.18 -11.52 -10.90
CA THR A 190 -8.33 -12.56 -10.29
C THR A 190 -7.52 -13.22 -11.39
N VAL A 191 -6.21 -12.98 -11.39
CA VAL A 191 -5.31 -13.34 -12.49
C VAL A 191 -4.19 -14.24 -11.98
N PRO A 192 -3.85 -15.35 -12.65
CA PRO A 192 -2.67 -16.13 -12.30
C PRO A 192 -1.37 -15.33 -12.46
N VAL A 193 -0.43 -15.46 -11.53
CA VAL A 193 0.86 -14.72 -11.55
C VAL A 193 1.64 -14.94 -12.85
N LYS A 194 1.53 -16.14 -13.45
CA LYS A 194 2.18 -16.47 -14.75
C LYS A 194 1.73 -15.58 -15.91
N GLU A 195 0.57 -14.91 -15.80
CA GLU A 195 0.01 -14.05 -16.83
C GLU A 195 0.44 -12.58 -16.67
N LEU A 196 1.17 -12.24 -15.61
CA LEU A 196 1.64 -10.88 -15.34
C LEU A 196 2.47 -10.29 -16.49
N GLN A 197 3.36 -11.08 -17.09
CA GLN A 197 4.12 -10.65 -18.26
C GLN A 197 3.21 -10.27 -19.44
N TYR A 198 2.14 -11.04 -19.65
CA TYR A 198 1.19 -10.79 -20.71
C TYR A 198 0.40 -9.49 -20.44
N LEU A 199 -0.04 -9.27 -19.20
CA LEU A 199 -0.73 -8.04 -18.79
C LEU A 199 0.12 -6.77 -19.00
N ILE A 200 1.40 -6.81 -18.66
CA ILE A 200 2.35 -5.70 -18.89
C ILE A 200 2.48 -5.44 -20.39
N THR A 201 2.64 -6.51 -21.20
CA THR A 201 2.79 -6.41 -22.66
C THR A 201 1.55 -5.81 -23.31
N GLN A 202 0.36 -6.13 -22.80
CA GLN A 202 -0.91 -5.54 -23.24
C GLN A 202 -1.17 -4.14 -22.64
N ARG A 203 -0.22 -3.57 -21.89
CA ARG A 203 -0.36 -2.27 -21.19
C ARG A 203 -1.57 -2.20 -20.25
N PHE A 204 -1.99 -3.34 -19.73
CA PHE A 204 -3.07 -3.38 -18.74
C PHE A 204 -2.60 -2.89 -17.38
N VAL A 205 -1.35 -3.21 -17.03
CA VAL A 205 -0.60 -2.61 -15.93
C VAL A 205 0.07 -1.34 -16.48
N ASP A 206 -0.42 -0.18 -16.08
CA ASP A 206 0.05 1.14 -16.53
C ASP A 206 0.76 1.91 -15.41
N GLU A 207 1.37 3.04 -15.77
CA GLU A 207 2.18 3.87 -14.86
C GLU A 207 1.41 4.48 -13.68
N ASN A 208 0.08 4.52 -13.73
CA ASN A 208 -0.76 5.02 -12.63
C ASN A 208 -1.16 3.90 -11.65
N MET A 209 -0.86 2.65 -11.99
CA MET A 209 -1.13 1.49 -11.14
C MET A 209 -0.08 1.36 -10.03
N TRP A 210 -0.56 1.18 -8.80
CA TRP A 210 0.29 0.75 -7.71
C TRP A 210 0.32 -0.77 -7.66
N CYS A 211 1.51 -1.34 -7.49
CA CYS A 211 1.69 -2.76 -7.34
C CYS A 211 2.16 -3.08 -5.91
N LEU A 212 1.28 -3.75 -5.18
CA LEU A 212 1.40 -4.09 -3.77
C LEU A 212 1.72 -5.58 -3.67
N LEU A 213 2.90 -5.90 -3.16
CA LEU A 213 3.45 -7.26 -3.23
C LEU A 213 3.88 -7.73 -1.86
N ASP A 214 3.22 -8.74 -1.31
CA ASP A 214 3.72 -9.44 -0.14
C ASP A 214 4.68 -10.54 -0.56
N CYS A 215 5.85 -10.61 0.07
CA CYS A 215 6.93 -11.49 -0.32
C CYS A 215 7.43 -12.34 0.84
N ASN A 216 6.46 -12.89 1.58
CA ASN A 216 6.70 -13.76 2.73
C ASN A 216 7.08 -15.20 2.33
N ASP A 217 6.81 -15.66 1.11
CA ASP A 217 7.23 -16.98 0.60
C ASP A 217 8.21 -16.91 -0.58
N ALA A 218 9.14 -17.88 -0.64
CA ALA A 218 10.30 -17.89 -1.55
C ALA A 218 9.90 -18.02 -3.04
N THR A 219 8.60 -17.95 -3.33
CA THR A 219 7.95 -18.55 -4.48
C THR A 219 7.72 -17.60 -5.64
N HIS A 220 7.87 -16.28 -5.48
CA HIS A 220 7.53 -15.34 -6.55
C HIS A 220 8.70 -14.43 -6.91
N SER A 221 9.51 -14.90 -7.87
CA SER A 221 10.32 -13.98 -8.65
C SER A 221 9.39 -13.24 -9.61
N LEU A 222 9.29 -11.92 -9.46
CA LEU A 222 8.55 -11.11 -10.43
C LEU A 222 9.21 -11.25 -11.81
N PRO A 223 8.43 -11.27 -12.90
CA PRO A 223 8.97 -11.22 -14.25
C PRO A 223 9.97 -10.07 -14.40
N SER A 224 11.06 -10.30 -15.13
CA SER A 224 12.13 -9.31 -15.28
C SER A 224 11.66 -7.97 -15.85
N SER A 225 10.59 -7.99 -16.66
CA SER A 225 9.93 -6.80 -17.21
C SER A 225 9.34 -5.88 -16.15
N MET A 226 8.89 -6.41 -15.00
CA MET A 226 8.35 -5.62 -13.91
C MET A 226 9.40 -4.66 -13.36
N TYR A 227 10.65 -5.11 -13.21
CA TYR A 227 11.74 -4.26 -12.73
C TYR A 227 12.08 -3.11 -13.69
N ARG A 228 11.68 -3.21 -14.96
CA ARG A 228 11.86 -2.16 -15.99
C ARG A 228 10.62 -1.29 -16.20
N SER A 229 9.50 -1.62 -15.56
CA SER A 229 8.27 -0.83 -15.67
C SER A 229 8.37 0.47 -14.87
N ASN A 230 7.59 1.48 -15.28
CA ASN A 230 7.51 2.78 -14.60
C ASN A 230 6.40 2.84 -13.52
N VAL A 231 5.85 1.70 -13.12
CA VAL A 231 4.81 1.63 -12.07
C VAL A 231 5.42 1.88 -10.70
N PHE A 232 4.60 2.09 -9.68
CA PHE A 232 5.05 2.09 -8.28
C PHE A 232 5.04 0.68 -7.68
N PHE A 233 6.12 0.24 -7.02
CA PHE A 233 6.10 -0.99 -6.19
C PHE A 233 6.17 -0.63 -4.72
N LEU A 234 5.22 -1.18 -3.97
CA LEU A 234 5.28 -1.27 -2.51
C LEU A 234 5.35 -2.75 -2.14
N ARG A 235 6.48 -3.18 -1.59
CA ARG A 235 6.73 -4.57 -1.27
C ARG A 235 6.85 -4.77 0.23
N ALA A 236 6.14 -5.73 0.80
CA ALA A 236 6.41 -6.20 2.17
C ALA A 236 7.43 -7.34 2.13
N ALA A 237 8.43 -7.27 3.00
CA ALA A 237 9.40 -8.35 3.15
C ALA A 237 9.87 -8.49 4.60
N SER A 238 10.20 -9.72 5.00
CA SER A 238 11.01 -9.93 6.20
C SER A 238 12.46 -9.44 5.95
N PRO A 239 13.18 -8.98 6.99
CA PRO A 239 14.56 -8.49 6.87
C PRO A 239 15.55 -9.67 6.72
N ARG A 240 15.34 -10.52 5.73
CA ARG A 240 16.22 -11.64 5.37
C ARG A 240 16.88 -11.34 4.04
N LYS A 241 18.20 -11.56 3.93
CA LYS A 241 19.00 -11.19 2.75
C LYS A 241 18.42 -11.79 1.46
N GLU A 242 17.96 -13.03 1.52
CA GLU A 242 17.40 -13.76 0.38
C GLU A 242 16.14 -13.08 -0.18
N ARG A 243 15.37 -12.39 0.69
CA ARG A 243 14.13 -11.68 0.32
C ARG A 243 14.39 -10.33 -0.32
N LEU A 244 15.62 -9.82 -0.20
CA LEU A 244 16.06 -8.53 -0.73
C LEU A 244 17.00 -8.67 -1.93
N ASN A 245 17.40 -9.88 -2.31
CA ASN A 245 18.30 -10.16 -3.44
C ASN A 245 17.81 -9.61 -4.79
N TRP A 246 16.52 -9.29 -4.94
CA TRP A 246 15.98 -8.68 -6.16
C TRP A 246 16.32 -7.20 -6.28
N VAL A 247 16.66 -6.52 -5.17
CA VAL A 247 16.95 -5.08 -5.15
C VAL A 247 18.12 -4.76 -6.07
N SER A 248 19.14 -5.63 -6.12
CA SER A 248 20.28 -5.50 -7.04
C SER A 248 19.90 -5.67 -8.52
N LYS A 249 18.71 -6.20 -8.81
CA LYS A 249 18.19 -6.38 -10.18
C LYS A 249 17.26 -5.24 -10.61
N SER A 250 16.92 -4.33 -9.70
CA SER A 250 16.05 -3.19 -9.97
C SER A 250 16.81 -2.13 -10.77
N ALA A 251 16.23 -1.64 -11.88
CA ALA A 251 16.80 -0.50 -12.61
C ALA A 251 16.55 0.85 -11.89
N VAL A 252 15.73 0.83 -10.85
CA VAL A 252 15.29 2.01 -10.08
C VAL A 252 15.76 1.85 -8.63
N LYS A 253 16.21 2.96 -8.03
CA LYS A 253 16.59 3.02 -6.60
C LYS A 253 15.45 2.46 -5.74
N VAL A 254 15.79 1.56 -4.82
CA VAL A 254 14.86 0.96 -3.87
C VAL A 254 15.05 1.60 -2.51
N GLU A 255 13.99 2.18 -1.96
CA GLU A 255 13.97 2.72 -0.61
C GLU A 255 13.44 1.69 0.38
N TYR A 256 13.89 1.78 1.64
CA TYR A 256 13.47 0.91 2.73
C TYR A 256 12.71 1.67 3.80
N PHE A 257 11.64 1.06 4.29
CA PHE A 257 10.77 1.60 5.32
C PHE A 257 10.63 0.58 6.44
N PHE A 258 11.16 0.88 7.63
CA PHE A 258 11.21 -0.09 8.73
C PHE A 258 10.10 0.13 9.74
N THR A 259 9.36 -0.92 10.06
CA THR A 259 8.41 -0.96 11.17
C THR A 259 9.04 -1.60 12.41
N CYS A 260 9.29 -0.83 13.47
CA CYS A 260 9.70 -1.37 14.76
C CYS A 260 8.50 -1.49 15.72
N GLY A 261 8.53 -2.48 16.62
CA GLY A 261 7.43 -2.89 17.51
C GLY A 261 6.84 -1.79 18.40
N ASN A 262 7.54 -0.68 18.60
CA ASN A 262 7.12 0.41 19.48
C ASN A 262 6.53 1.60 18.70
N GLY A 263 6.02 1.39 17.49
CA GLY A 263 5.49 2.45 16.63
C GLY A 263 6.55 3.42 16.07
N GLN A 264 7.82 3.28 16.46
CA GLN A 264 8.92 4.06 15.88
C GLN A 264 9.38 3.43 14.57
N LEU A 265 9.42 4.25 13.53
CA LEU A 265 9.95 3.89 12.23
C LEU A 265 11.34 4.51 12.07
N ARG A 266 12.31 3.72 11.61
CA ARG A 266 13.67 4.21 11.31
C ARG A 266 13.97 3.97 9.84
N SER A 267 14.20 5.01 9.05
CA SER A 267 14.79 4.84 7.72
C SER A 267 16.28 4.61 7.87
N SER A 268 16.79 3.43 7.49
CA SER A 268 18.23 3.26 7.25
C SER A 268 18.49 3.24 5.76
N LEU A 269 19.36 4.14 5.28
CA LEU A 269 20.09 3.93 4.05
C LEU A 269 20.96 2.70 4.26
N LEU A 270 20.49 1.52 3.84
CA LEU A 270 21.36 0.36 3.69
C LEU A 270 22.25 0.59 2.47
N GLY A 271 23.21 1.49 2.63
CA GLY A 271 24.36 1.60 1.76
C GLY A 271 25.22 0.36 1.94
N SER A 272 25.42 -0.37 0.84
CA SER A 272 26.58 -1.22 0.52
C SER A 272 26.97 -2.41 1.42
N ASN A 273 26.41 -2.61 2.62
CA ASN A 273 26.92 -3.62 3.57
C ASN A 273 26.15 -4.95 3.62
N PHE A 274 25.35 -5.27 2.60
CA PHE A 274 24.77 -6.60 2.37
C PHE A 274 25.44 -7.32 1.19
N ASN A 275 26.77 -7.24 1.09
CA ASN A 275 27.54 -8.12 0.20
C ASN A 275 28.00 -9.36 0.96
#